data_AF-A0A6A2FJK4-F1
#
_entry.id   AF-A0A6A2FJK4-F1
#
_cell.length_a   1.000
_cell.length_b   1.000
_cell.length_c   1.000
_cell.angle_alpha   90.00
_cell.angle_beta   90.00
_cell.angle_gamma   90.00
#
_symmetry.space_group_name_H-M   'P 1'
#
loop_
_entity.id
_entity.type
_entity.pdbx_description
1 polymer ?
#
loop_
_entity_poly.entity_id
_entity_poly.type
_entity_poly.pdbx_seq_one_letter_code
_entity_poly.pdbx_strand_id
1 'polypeptide(L)'
;MPGQAGILEDINKTYIYSINELPLSTGIPEKNIKNSGHITGWIDIVGFRQMMRDNGTDYIPGSPADYAIVQYDTWTNLQNCDSCYVVKIENHVTMRDSGSMTIAQNNIDLQWAQIFTNCDDKGCLQYTVYKTEYAIFSVSAKSPLQFKFPTKQNITIEQYKGVVPKEIIKFEGMDEGIISYRVTTGNGSVLHRRKIGKIETTPKGIFFMNLTPLSVWERTGSGIYHWRDDPIMGDDEIKDISFDTPYGKAPDIDYSSRMVFHENKETNIEPGVWSVLYVVLIFFAGIFIMYKSSGS
;
A
#
# COMPACT_ATOMS: atom_id res chain seq x y z
N MET A 1 5.10 -31.14 -18.84
CA MET A 1 5.51 -29.73 -18.99
C MET A 1 6.35 -29.38 -17.79
N PRO A 2 7.61 -28.94 -17.95
CA PRO A 2 8.46 -28.57 -16.82
C PRO A 2 8.00 -27.23 -16.22
N GLY A 3 7.99 -27.17 -14.89
CA GLY A 3 7.35 -26.13 -14.09
C GLY A 3 7.92 -24.73 -14.27
N GLN A 4 7.01 -23.75 -14.35
CA GLN A 4 7.31 -22.34 -14.07
C GLN A 4 7.41 -22.12 -12.55
N ALA A 5 8.37 -22.81 -11.91
CA ALA A 5 8.72 -22.59 -10.50
C ALA A 5 9.71 -21.41 -10.31
N GLY A 6 10.14 -20.75 -11.38
CA GLY A 6 11.32 -19.87 -11.35
C GLY A 6 11.12 -18.43 -10.83
N ILE A 7 9.89 -17.92 -10.67
CA ILE A 7 9.68 -16.53 -10.19
C ILE A 7 9.23 -16.51 -8.72
N LEU A 8 8.58 -17.57 -8.24
CA LEU A 8 8.09 -17.66 -6.86
C LEU A 8 9.17 -18.15 -5.87
N GLU A 9 10.16 -18.93 -6.33
CA GLU A 9 11.22 -19.47 -5.46
C GLU A 9 12.27 -18.42 -5.04
N ASP A 10 12.40 -17.32 -5.79
CA ASP A 10 13.24 -16.17 -5.44
C ASP A 10 12.51 -15.10 -4.58
N ILE A 11 11.24 -15.34 -4.20
CA ILE A 11 10.47 -14.47 -3.29
C ILE A 11 10.91 -14.73 -1.84
N ASN A 12 12.17 -14.45 -1.59
CA ASN A 12 12.82 -14.61 -0.32
C ASN A 12 12.47 -13.39 0.56
N LYS A 13 11.55 -13.57 1.52
CA LYS A 13 11.28 -12.80 2.76
C LYS A 13 11.15 -11.25 2.73
N THR A 14 11.39 -10.59 1.61
CA THR A 14 11.50 -9.11 1.52
C THR A 14 10.36 -8.46 0.74
N TYR A 15 9.49 -9.30 0.15
CA TYR A 15 8.33 -8.85 -0.60
C TYR A 15 7.06 -9.05 0.22
N ILE A 16 6.17 -8.07 0.15
CA ILE A 16 4.91 -8.00 0.87
C ILE A 16 3.79 -7.58 -0.07
N TYR A 17 2.57 -7.97 0.27
CA TYR A 17 1.37 -7.60 -0.50
C TYR A 17 0.54 -6.54 0.21
N SER A 18 0.77 -6.34 1.51
CA SER A 18 0.09 -5.31 2.30
C SER A 18 1.07 -4.49 3.11
N ILE A 19 0.83 -3.18 3.20
CA ILE A 19 1.58 -2.26 4.06
C ILE A 19 1.54 -2.67 5.54
N ASN A 20 0.53 -3.43 5.94
CA ASN A 20 0.38 -3.92 7.31
C ASN A 20 1.40 -5.01 7.68
N GLU A 21 2.11 -5.56 6.68
CA GLU A 21 3.19 -6.52 6.88
C GLU A 21 4.55 -5.83 7.14
N LEU A 22 4.60 -4.48 7.12
CA LEU A 22 5.82 -3.75 7.43
C LEU A 22 6.24 -3.95 8.90
N PRO A 23 7.53 -4.23 9.16
CA PRO A 23 8.04 -4.28 10.52
C PRO A 23 7.98 -2.91 11.19
N LEU A 24 7.89 -2.90 12.52
CA LEU A 24 7.98 -1.68 13.30
C LEU A 24 9.41 -1.12 13.24
N SER A 25 9.52 0.19 13.05
CA SER A 25 10.78 0.93 13.24
C SER A 25 10.49 2.23 13.96
N THR A 26 11.34 2.54 14.93
CA THR A 26 11.30 3.81 15.65
C THR A 26 12.04 4.92 14.91
N GLY A 27 12.98 4.59 14.02
CA GLY A 27 13.80 5.54 13.26
C GLY A 27 15.07 6.03 13.97
N ILE A 28 15.91 6.75 13.22
CA ILE A 28 17.18 7.33 13.65
C ILE A 28 17.05 8.85 13.56
N PRO A 29 16.98 9.56 14.70
CA PRO A 29 16.72 10.99 14.69
C PRO A 29 17.95 11.84 14.40
N GLU A 30 17.72 12.97 13.75
CA GLU A 30 18.67 14.08 13.66
C GLU A 30 18.50 15.00 14.87
N LYS A 31 19.48 14.98 15.78
CA LYS A 31 19.41 15.71 17.05
C LYS A 31 19.87 17.16 16.90
N ASN A 32 18.98 18.05 16.49
CA ASN A 32 19.23 19.49 16.52
C ASN A 32 18.89 20.08 17.90
N ILE A 33 19.88 20.11 18.78
CA ILE A 33 19.73 20.53 20.18
C ILE A 33 19.46 22.03 20.27
N LYS A 34 18.38 22.39 20.97
CA LYS A 34 17.95 23.76 21.25
C LYS A 34 17.94 24.02 22.76
N ASN A 35 18.11 25.28 23.14
CA ASN A 35 18.10 25.74 24.52
C ASN A 35 17.08 26.87 24.68
N SER A 36 16.35 26.88 25.79
CA SER A 36 15.44 27.96 26.20
C SER A 36 15.36 27.99 27.73
N GLY A 37 15.94 29.02 28.35
CA GLY A 37 16.08 29.07 29.82
C GLY A 37 16.92 27.89 30.32
N HIS A 38 16.41 27.18 31.33
CA HIS A 38 17.04 25.98 31.88
C HIS A 38 16.66 24.69 31.14
N ILE A 39 15.92 24.79 30.04
CA ILE A 39 15.44 23.66 29.24
C ILE A 39 16.34 23.49 28.02
N THR A 40 16.90 22.30 27.85
CA THR A 40 17.59 21.86 26.63
C THR A 40 16.86 20.66 26.03
N GLY A 41 16.72 20.60 24.73
CA GLY A 41 16.11 19.42 24.10
C GLY A 41 16.16 19.46 22.59
N TRP A 42 15.61 18.42 21.98
CA TRP A 42 15.46 18.30 20.53
C TRP A 42 14.19 17.53 20.20
N ILE A 43 13.70 17.73 18.98
CA ILE A 43 12.58 16.99 18.40
C ILE A 43 12.88 16.76 16.92
N ASP A 44 12.56 15.57 16.42
CA ASP A 44 12.71 15.21 15.02
C ASP A 44 11.53 14.37 14.52
N ILE A 45 11.13 14.61 13.27
CA ILE A 45 10.24 13.72 12.53
C ILE A 45 11.15 12.76 11.76
N VAL A 46 11.16 11.50 12.19
CA VAL A 46 12.06 10.48 11.62
C VAL A 46 11.46 9.76 10.41
N GLY A 47 10.15 9.85 10.23
CA GLY A 47 9.45 9.39 9.04
C GLY A 47 7.95 9.23 9.29
N PHE A 48 7.30 8.36 8.52
CA PHE A 48 5.86 8.14 8.57
C PHE A 48 5.55 6.65 8.60
N ARG A 49 4.59 6.25 9.43
CA ARG A 49 4.08 4.88 9.50
C ARG A 49 3.29 4.57 8.25
N GLN A 50 3.26 3.29 7.88
CA GLN A 50 2.51 2.79 6.73
C GLN A 50 2.81 3.55 5.42
N MET A 51 4.07 3.97 5.23
CA MET A 51 4.46 4.67 4.03
C MET A 51 4.72 3.70 2.87
N MET A 52 4.14 3.98 1.72
CA MET A 52 4.51 3.31 0.46
C MET A 52 5.21 4.29 -0.46
N ARG A 53 6.01 3.76 -1.39
CA ARG A 53 6.58 4.50 -2.52
C ARG A 53 6.09 3.87 -3.81
N ASP A 54 5.54 4.67 -4.71
CA ASP A 54 5.17 4.25 -6.05
C ASP A 54 5.70 5.27 -7.06
N ASN A 55 6.47 4.78 -8.04
CA ASN A 55 7.14 5.60 -9.05
C ASN A 55 7.88 6.82 -8.46
N GLY A 56 8.61 6.60 -7.35
CA GLY A 56 9.39 7.63 -6.66
C GLY A 56 8.58 8.61 -5.79
N THR A 57 7.26 8.46 -5.71
CA THR A 57 6.39 9.30 -4.88
C THR A 57 5.96 8.56 -3.63
N ASP A 58 6.08 9.20 -2.47
CA ASP A 58 5.70 8.64 -1.17
C ASP A 58 4.24 8.92 -0.86
N TYR A 59 3.53 7.90 -0.38
CA TYR A 59 2.12 7.97 0.01
C TYR A 59 1.87 7.37 1.39
N ILE A 60 0.80 7.83 2.04
CA ILE A 60 0.24 7.31 3.31
C ILE A 60 -1.30 7.29 3.23
N PRO A 61 -2.03 6.54 4.06
CA PRO A 61 -3.48 6.35 3.89
C PRO A 61 -4.35 7.47 4.50
N GLY A 62 -3.75 8.49 5.13
CA GLY A 62 -4.49 9.55 5.82
C GLY A 62 -3.64 10.80 6.06
N SER A 63 -4.00 11.58 7.08
CA SER A 63 -3.29 12.82 7.43
C SER A 63 -1.82 12.53 7.81
N PRO A 64 -0.83 13.21 7.19
CA PRO A 64 0.57 13.07 7.57
C PRO A 64 0.85 13.26 9.07
N ALA A 65 0.14 14.15 9.75
CA ALA A 65 0.24 14.35 11.20
C ALA A 65 -0.15 13.10 12.02
N ASP A 66 -1.12 12.29 11.58
CA ASP A 66 -1.52 11.08 12.33
C ASP A 66 -0.53 9.93 12.14
N TYR A 67 0.20 9.94 11.03
CA TYR A 67 1.12 8.87 10.65
C TYR A 67 2.59 9.17 10.95
N ALA A 68 2.96 10.43 11.22
CA ALA A 68 4.37 10.72 11.48
C ALA A 68 4.90 10.03 12.75
N ILE A 69 6.17 9.67 12.68
CA ILE A 69 6.95 9.07 13.76
C ILE A 69 7.85 10.18 14.28
N VAL A 70 7.66 10.53 15.55
CA VAL A 70 8.40 11.61 16.20
C VAL A 70 9.25 11.03 17.31
N GLN A 71 10.51 11.46 17.34
CA GLN A 71 11.37 11.25 18.50
C GLN A 71 11.79 12.60 19.07
N TYR A 72 11.99 12.64 20.38
CA TYR A 72 12.39 13.82 21.10
C TYR A 72 13.09 13.42 22.39
N ASP A 73 13.86 14.34 22.93
CA ASP A 73 14.43 14.22 24.27
C ASP A 73 14.60 15.62 24.85
N THR A 74 14.48 15.70 26.17
CA THR A 74 14.57 16.96 26.89
C THR A 74 15.24 16.73 28.23
N TRP A 75 16.18 17.61 28.55
CA TRP A 75 16.86 17.64 29.83
C TRP A 75 16.98 19.07 30.32
N THR A 76 17.47 19.22 31.54
CA THR A 76 17.62 20.53 32.18
C THR A 76 19.09 20.85 32.38
N ASN A 77 19.41 22.14 32.40
CA ASN A 77 20.72 22.61 32.80
C ASN A 77 20.58 23.63 33.94
N LEU A 78 20.58 23.14 35.18
CA LEU A 78 20.58 23.97 36.39
C LEU A 78 21.99 24.21 36.95
N GLN A 79 23.05 23.93 36.18
CA GLN A 79 24.44 23.96 36.69
C GLN A 79 24.90 25.35 37.15
N ASN A 80 24.31 26.42 36.63
CA ASN A 80 24.64 27.80 37.01
C ASN A 80 23.77 28.31 38.18
N CYS A 81 23.09 27.42 38.89
CA CYS A 81 22.11 27.75 39.92
C CYS A 81 22.45 26.99 41.21
N ASP A 82 23.04 27.70 42.17
CA ASP A 82 23.41 27.12 43.46
C ASP A 82 22.18 26.62 44.21
N SER A 83 22.26 25.39 44.72
CA SER A 83 21.20 24.71 45.46
C SER A 83 19.86 24.60 44.69
N CYS A 84 19.93 24.45 43.37
CA CYS A 84 18.77 24.26 42.51
C CYS A 84 18.57 22.79 42.14
N TYR A 85 17.31 22.36 42.07
CA TYR A 85 16.96 21.00 41.68
C TYR A 85 15.67 20.96 40.85
N VAL A 86 15.59 19.96 39.98
CA VAL A 86 14.39 19.70 39.17
C VAL A 86 13.32 19.10 40.06
N VAL A 87 12.12 19.66 40.02
CA VAL A 87 10.94 19.09 40.65
C VAL A 87 10.22 18.20 39.65
N LYS A 88 10.03 18.69 38.42
CA LYS A 88 9.28 17.99 37.37
C LYS A 88 9.68 18.50 36.00
N ILE A 89 9.72 17.61 35.00
CA ILE A 89 9.76 17.98 33.59
C ILE A 89 8.70 17.19 32.84
N GLU A 90 7.82 17.89 32.14
CA GLU A 90 6.77 17.28 31.32
C GLU A 90 6.92 17.68 29.86
N ASN A 91 6.70 16.71 28.98
CA ASN A 91 6.74 16.89 27.54
C ASN A 91 5.35 16.60 26.97
N HIS A 92 4.87 17.48 26.09
CA HIS A 92 3.62 17.30 25.37
C HIS A 92 3.86 17.55 23.88
N VAL A 93 3.90 16.45 23.11
CA VAL A 93 4.11 16.50 21.67
C VAL A 93 2.78 16.65 20.94
N THR A 94 2.72 17.63 20.06
CA THR A 94 1.61 17.83 19.12
C THR A 94 2.12 17.75 17.69
N MET A 95 1.24 17.31 16.80
CA MET A 95 1.49 17.27 15.36
C MET A 95 0.37 17.94 14.61
N ARG A 96 0.73 18.59 13.50
CA ARG A 96 -0.23 19.22 12.60
C ARG A 96 0.30 19.27 11.17
N ASP A 97 -0.63 19.23 10.24
CA ASP A 97 -0.36 19.48 8.83
C ASP A 97 -0.35 20.99 8.54
N SER A 98 0.55 21.42 7.67
CA SER A 98 0.69 22.81 7.24
C SER A 98 1.11 22.86 5.77
N GLY A 99 0.14 22.78 4.86
CA GLY A 99 0.40 22.70 3.42
C GLY A 99 1.05 21.36 3.07
N SER A 100 2.23 21.40 2.44
CA SER A 100 3.03 20.21 2.07
C SER A 100 4.00 19.76 3.17
N MET A 101 3.87 20.29 4.39
CA MET A 101 4.76 20.02 5.51
C MET A 101 3.97 19.49 6.71
N THR A 102 4.57 18.54 7.42
CA THR A 102 4.12 18.10 8.74
C THR A 102 5.01 18.76 9.78
N ILE A 103 4.39 19.35 10.80
CA ILE A 103 5.09 20.07 11.87
C ILE A 103 4.86 19.31 13.17
N ALA A 104 5.94 18.98 13.86
CA ALA A 104 5.91 18.44 15.21
C ALA A 104 6.39 19.52 16.18
N GLN A 105 5.70 19.65 17.32
CA GLN A 105 6.04 20.59 18.38
C GLN A 105 6.09 19.85 19.71
N ASN A 106 7.21 19.93 20.42
CA ASN A 106 7.32 19.48 21.80
C ASN A 106 7.16 20.69 22.72
N ASN A 107 6.08 20.71 23.49
CA ASN A 107 5.82 21.72 24.52
C ASN A 107 6.33 21.17 25.85
N ILE A 108 7.23 21.91 26.49
CA ILE A 108 7.93 21.47 27.69
C ILE A 108 7.53 22.38 28.85
N ASP A 109 7.11 21.78 29.95
CA ASP A 109 6.91 22.43 31.25
C ASP A 109 7.99 21.93 32.22
N LEU A 110 8.85 22.84 32.67
CA LEU A 110 9.87 22.58 33.68
C LEU A 110 9.47 23.25 34.99
N GLN A 111 9.29 22.45 36.03
CA GLN A 111 9.19 22.92 37.40
C GLN A 111 10.50 22.63 38.13
N TRP A 112 11.08 23.65 38.72
CA TRP A 112 12.32 23.56 39.46
C TRP A 112 12.27 24.41 40.72
N ALA A 113 13.15 24.12 41.66
CA ALA A 113 13.20 24.81 42.93
C ALA A 113 14.62 25.25 43.25
N GLN A 114 14.72 26.36 43.98
CA GLN A 114 15.96 26.89 44.51
C GLN A 114 15.85 27.02 46.03
N ILE A 115 16.83 26.47 46.72
CA ILE A 115 16.97 26.61 48.17
C ILE A 115 17.80 27.86 48.44
N PHE A 116 17.26 28.76 49.25
CA PHE A 116 17.99 29.90 49.78
C PHE A 116 18.29 29.66 51.26
N THR A 117 19.51 29.95 51.65
CA THR A 117 19.94 29.96 53.04
C THR A 117 20.40 31.37 53.38
N ASN A 118 19.69 32.03 54.27
CA ASN A 118 20.07 33.33 54.81
C ASN A 118 20.45 33.16 56.28
N CYS A 119 21.69 33.45 56.63
CA CYS A 119 22.19 33.33 58.00
C CYS A 119 22.50 34.72 58.55
N ASP A 120 22.05 34.97 59.77
CA ASP A 120 22.40 36.13 60.57
C ASP A 120 22.94 35.71 61.94
N ASP A 121 23.26 36.68 62.80
CA ASP A 121 23.81 36.44 64.14
C ASP A 121 22.84 35.68 65.08
N LYS A 122 21.59 35.46 64.67
CA LYS A 122 20.53 34.80 65.45
C LYS A 122 20.16 33.43 64.92
N GLY A 123 20.65 33.04 63.74
CA GLY A 123 20.46 31.71 63.16
C GLY A 123 20.43 31.71 61.63
N CYS A 124 20.10 30.55 61.05
CA CYS A 124 19.93 30.41 59.60
C CYS A 124 18.46 30.11 59.28
N LEU A 125 17.88 30.88 58.35
CA LEU A 125 16.59 30.58 57.74
C LEU A 125 16.83 29.93 56.38
N GLN A 126 16.23 28.75 56.19
CA GLN A 126 16.19 28.07 54.90
C GLN A 126 14.77 28.15 54.33
N TYR A 127 14.65 28.60 53.08
CA TYR A 127 13.37 28.58 52.37
C TYR A 127 13.55 28.16 50.92
N THR A 128 12.51 27.55 50.36
CA THR A 128 12.50 27.01 48.99
C THR A 128 11.59 27.85 48.11
N VAL A 129 12.11 28.30 46.97
CA VAL A 129 11.33 29.01 45.95
C VAL A 129 11.10 28.07 44.76
N TYR A 130 9.83 27.84 44.42
CA TYR A 130 9.43 27.07 43.25
C TYR A 130 9.28 27.99 42.04
N LYS A 131 9.74 27.51 40.88
CA LYS A 131 9.72 28.22 39.61
C LYS A 131 9.22 27.30 38.51
N THR A 132 8.60 27.90 37.50
CA THR A 132 8.10 27.21 36.32
C THR A 132 8.62 27.89 35.07
N GLU A 133 9.10 27.09 34.11
CA GLU A 133 9.58 27.53 32.81
C GLU A 133 8.93 26.74 31.69
N TYR A 134 8.72 27.41 30.57
CA TYR A 134 8.10 26.81 29.39
C TYR A 134 9.03 26.94 28.20
N ALA A 135 9.13 25.88 27.40
CA ALA A 135 9.82 25.91 26.12
C ALA A 135 8.99 25.20 25.05
N ILE A 136 9.10 25.65 23.81
CA ILE A 136 8.50 24.99 22.66
C ILE A 136 9.60 24.75 21.64
N PHE A 137 9.88 23.48 21.35
CA PHE A 137 10.77 23.11 20.26
C PHE A 137 9.95 22.54 19.12
N SER A 138 10.27 22.96 17.89
CA SER A 138 9.58 22.51 16.69
C SER A 138 10.54 22.09 15.60
N VAL A 139 10.04 21.19 14.76
CA VAL A 139 10.67 20.69 13.53
C VAL A 139 9.59 20.51 12.46
N SER A 140 9.99 20.57 11.20
CA SER A 140 9.11 20.26 10.08
C SER A 140 9.77 19.29 9.11
N ALA A 141 8.95 18.46 8.50
CA ALA A 141 9.37 17.53 7.44
C ALA A 141 8.39 17.62 6.27
N LYS A 142 8.86 17.37 5.06
CA LYS A 142 8.00 17.28 3.88
C LYS A 142 7.02 16.13 4.06
N SER A 143 5.73 16.40 3.88
CA SER A 143 4.68 15.41 4.00
C SER A 143 4.66 14.47 2.78
N PRO A 144 4.44 13.16 2.98
CA PRO A 144 4.02 12.27 1.92
C PRO A 144 2.66 12.71 1.36
N LEU A 145 2.34 12.28 0.15
CA LEU A 145 1.01 12.48 -0.40
C LEU A 145 0.01 11.57 0.30
N GLN A 146 -1.24 12.00 0.34
CA GLN A 146 -2.32 11.12 0.78
C GLN A 146 -2.66 10.16 -0.37
N PHE A 147 -2.67 8.87 -0.06
CA PHE A 147 -3.12 7.83 -0.96
C PHE A 147 -4.60 8.03 -1.22
N LYS A 148 -4.95 8.19 -2.50
CA LYS A 148 -6.34 8.25 -2.92
C LYS A 148 -6.80 6.82 -3.12
N PHE A 149 -7.68 6.36 -2.25
CA PHE A 149 -8.28 5.04 -2.43
C PHE A 149 -9.03 5.00 -3.76
N PRO A 150 -8.82 3.93 -4.55
CA PRO A 150 -9.49 3.77 -5.82
C PRO A 150 -11.00 3.83 -5.60
N THR A 151 -11.67 4.59 -6.46
CA THR A 151 -13.12 4.65 -6.47
C THR A 151 -13.68 3.53 -7.36
N LYS A 152 -14.91 3.68 -7.84
CA LYS A 152 -15.55 2.67 -8.68
C LYS A 152 -14.75 2.45 -9.97
N GLN A 153 -14.43 1.18 -10.24
CA GLN A 153 -13.74 0.76 -11.46
C GLN A 153 -14.75 0.52 -12.58
N ASN A 154 -14.39 0.86 -13.81
CA ASN A 154 -15.19 0.53 -14.99
C ASN A 154 -14.84 -0.88 -15.45
N ILE A 155 -15.85 -1.75 -15.48
CA ILE A 155 -15.72 -3.15 -15.85
C ILE A 155 -16.68 -3.42 -17.00
N THR A 156 -16.15 -3.88 -18.12
CA THR A 156 -16.92 -4.27 -19.29
C THR A 156 -16.83 -5.78 -19.44
N ILE A 157 -17.97 -6.46 -19.59
CA ILE A 157 -18.01 -7.90 -19.83
C ILE A 157 -18.49 -8.12 -21.26
N GLU A 158 -17.61 -8.63 -22.11
CA GLU A 158 -17.91 -8.97 -23.48
C GLU A 158 -18.20 -10.46 -23.60
N GLN A 159 -19.43 -10.78 -24.03
CA GLN A 159 -19.85 -12.16 -24.24
C GLN A 159 -19.70 -12.53 -25.71
N TYR A 160 -18.97 -13.62 -25.97
CA TYR A 160 -18.79 -14.20 -27.29
C TYR A 160 -19.56 -15.51 -27.37
N LYS A 161 -20.67 -15.47 -28.12
CA LYS A 161 -21.49 -16.65 -28.42
C LYS A 161 -20.79 -17.48 -29.50
N GLY A 162 -20.51 -18.74 -29.17
CA GLY A 162 -19.92 -19.75 -30.04
C GLY A 162 -20.18 -21.14 -29.45
N VAL A 163 -19.57 -22.20 -30.00
CA VAL A 163 -19.74 -23.58 -29.52
C VAL A 163 -19.42 -23.73 -28.02
N VAL A 164 -18.49 -22.91 -27.52
CA VAL A 164 -18.23 -22.73 -26.08
C VAL A 164 -18.29 -21.23 -25.81
N PRO A 165 -19.33 -20.72 -25.11
CA PRO A 165 -19.43 -19.31 -24.78
C PRO A 165 -18.24 -18.85 -23.93
N LYS A 166 -17.74 -17.66 -24.22
CA LYS A 166 -16.64 -17.05 -23.47
C LYS A 166 -17.00 -15.64 -23.06
N GLU A 167 -16.65 -15.30 -21.83
CA GLU A 167 -16.75 -13.95 -21.29
C GLU A 167 -15.34 -13.38 -21.16
N ILE A 168 -15.13 -12.19 -21.73
CA ILE A 168 -13.90 -11.41 -21.54
C ILE A 168 -14.24 -10.25 -20.61
N ILE A 169 -13.53 -10.15 -19.50
CA ILE A 169 -13.72 -9.09 -18.53
C ILE A 169 -12.62 -8.06 -18.76
N LYS A 170 -13.00 -6.84 -19.11
CA LYS A 170 -12.08 -5.73 -19.35
C LYS A 170 -12.17 -4.72 -18.23
N PHE A 171 -11.02 -4.27 -17.78
CA PHE A 171 -10.90 -3.21 -16.79
C PHE A 171 -10.40 -1.93 -17.46
N GLU A 172 -11.31 -1.04 -17.80
CA GLU A 172 -10.98 0.19 -18.51
C GLU A 172 -10.51 1.28 -17.55
N GLY A 173 -9.28 1.76 -17.72
CA GLY A 173 -8.73 2.84 -16.89
C GLY A 173 -8.58 2.45 -15.42
N MET A 174 -8.17 1.20 -15.15
CA MET A 174 -7.98 0.72 -13.78
C MET A 174 -7.05 1.64 -13.00
N ASP A 175 -7.50 2.02 -11.80
CA ASP A 175 -6.77 2.92 -10.91
C ASP A 175 -5.35 2.39 -10.61
N GLU A 176 -4.37 3.30 -10.61
CA GLU A 176 -2.97 2.94 -10.38
C GLU A 176 -2.71 2.43 -8.95
N GLY A 177 -3.57 2.77 -7.99
CA GLY A 177 -3.52 2.31 -6.61
C GLY A 177 -3.92 0.84 -6.43
N ILE A 178 -4.47 0.18 -7.46
CA ILE A 178 -4.83 -1.24 -7.43
C ILE A 178 -3.60 -2.10 -7.71
N ILE A 179 -3.21 -2.92 -6.73
CA ILE A 179 -2.04 -3.80 -6.81
C ILE A 179 -2.39 -5.22 -7.26
N SER A 180 -3.63 -5.65 -7.02
CA SER A 180 -4.16 -6.92 -7.53
C SER A 180 -5.68 -6.88 -7.64
N TYR A 181 -6.21 -7.77 -8.47
CA TYR A 181 -7.63 -8.03 -8.55
C TYR A 181 -7.91 -9.52 -8.69
N ARG A 182 -9.06 -9.95 -8.17
CA ARG A 182 -9.53 -11.32 -8.25
C ARG A 182 -10.92 -11.36 -8.86
N VAL A 183 -11.10 -12.24 -9.84
CA VAL A 183 -12.43 -12.60 -10.35
C VAL A 183 -12.74 -14.03 -9.92
N THR A 184 -13.90 -14.22 -9.31
CA THR A 184 -14.36 -15.51 -8.80
C THR A 184 -15.65 -15.93 -9.51
N THR A 185 -15.71 -17.19 -9.93
CA THR A 185 -16.86 -17.80 -10.61
C THR A 185 -17.37 -19.03 -9.85
N GLY A 186 -18.35 -19.76 -10.39
CA GLY A 186 -18.78 -21.04 -9.84
C GLY A 186 -17.69 -22.12 -9.80
N ASN A 187 -16.85 -22.14 -10.83
CA ASN A 187 -15.88 -23.20 -11.12
C ASN A 187 -14.44 -22.85 -10.72
N GLY A 188 -14.17 -21.64 -10.26
CA GLY A 188 -12.83 -21.25 -9.85
C GLY A 188 -12.63 -19.76 -9.62
N SER A 189 -11.37 -19.35 -9.60
CA SER A 189 -10.98 -17.94 -9.52
C SER A 189 -9.68 -17.67 -10.26
N VAL A 190 -9.53 -16.44 -10.72
CA VAL A 190 -8.29 -15.90 -11.24
C VAL A 190 -7.88 -14.68 -10.44
N LEU A 191 -6.61 -14.64 -10.03
CA LEU A 191 -5.98 -13.50 -9.37
C LEU A 191 -4.88 -12.97 -10.30
N HIS A 192 -4.94 -11.69 -10.62
CA HIS A 192 -3.87 -10.98 -11.28
C HIS A 192 -3.19 -10.04 -10.30
N ARG A 193 -1.88 -10.21 -10.10
CA ARG A 193 -1.04 -9.27 -9.36
C ARG A 193 -0.36 -8.33 -10.35
N ARG A 194 -0.67 -7.04 -10.23
CA ARG A 194 -0.16 -5.93 -11.06
C ARG A 194 1.05 -5.24 -10.46
N LYS A 195 1.21 -5.34 -9.13
CA LYS A 195 2.33 -4.76 -8.38
C LYS A 195 2.68 -5.66 -7.21
N ILE A 196 3.93 -5.55 -6.75
CA ILE A 196 4.40 -6.17 -5.52
C ILE A 196 5.17 -5.14 -4.70
N GLY A 197 5.03 -5.19 -3.38
CA GLY A 197 5.79 -4.35 -2.47
C GLY A 197 7.11 -4.99 -2.09
N LYS A 198 8.19 -4.24 -2.12
CA LYS A 198 9.49 -4.61 -1.53
C LYS A 198 9.71 -3.75 -0.28
N ILE A 199 10.09 -4.37 0.83
CA ILE A 199 10.42 -3.63 2.05
C ILE A 199 11.78 -2.95 1.88
N GLU A 200 11.82 -1.64 2.08
CA GLU A 200 13.03 -0.82 2.07
C GLU A 200 13.06 0.12 3.28
N THR A 201 14.20 0.76 3.53
CA THR A 201 14.39 1.68 4.65
C THR A 201 14.81 3.06 4.19
N THR A 202 14.25 4.11 4.79
CA THR A 202 14.74 5.48 4.60
C THR A 202 16.14 5.66 5.19
N PRO A 203 16.86 6.77 4.90
CA PRO A 203 18.12 7.09 5.58
C PRO A 203 18.01 7.19 7.10
N LYS A 204 16.82 7.54 7.61
CA LYS A 204 16.50 7.54 9.04
C LYS A 204 15.99 6.18 9.54
N GLY A 205 16.16 5.10 8.79
CA GLY A 205 15.82 3.74 9.22
C GLY A 205 14.33 3.42 9.33
N ILE A 206 13.45 4.22 8.73
CA ILE A 206 12.00 3.94 8.71
C ILE A 206 11.68 2.99 7.56
N PHE A 207 10.98 1.89 7.87
CA PHE A 207 10.52 0.95 6.86
C PHE A 207 9.40 1.54 6.01
N PHE A 208 9.48 1.30 4.70
CA PHE A 208 8.44 1.65 3.75
C PHE A 208 8.31 0.56 2.70
N MET A 209 7.16 0.50 2.05
CA MET A 209 6.90 -0.45 0.97
C MET A 209 7.17 0.21 -0.38
N ASN A 210 8.19 -0.25 -1.11
CA ASN A 210 8.50 0.19 -2.46
C ASN A 210 7.73 -0.66 -3.48
N LEU A 211 6.72 -0.10 -4.14
CA LEU A 211 5.92 -0.80 -5.13
C LEU A 211 6.67 -0.90 -6.46
N THR A 212 6.75 -2.11 -6.99
CA THR A 212 7.31 -2.39 -8.31
C THR A 212 6.24 -3.04 -9.19
N PRO A 213 6.10 -2.63 -10.46
CA PRO A 213 5.23 -3.31 -11.41
C PRO A 213 5.57 -4.80 -11.50
N LEU A 214 4.53 -5.64 -11.48
CA LEU A 214 4.61 -7.09 -11.60
C LEU A 214 3.42 -7.56 -12.45
N SER A 215 3.56 -8.64 -13.21
CA SER A 215 2.39 -9.24 -13.87
C SER A 215 2.41 -10.74 -13.65
N VAL A 216 1.73 -11.18 -12.60
CA VAL A 216 1.66 -12.59 -12.18
C VAL A 216 0.21 -13.01 -12.08
N TRP A 217 -0.08 -14.18 -12.64
CA TRP A 217 -1.41 -14.75 -12.69
C TRP A 217 -1.45 -16.04 -11.87
N GLU A 218 -2.42 -16.13 -10.97
CA GLU A 218 -2.75 -17.35 -10.24
C GLU A 218 -4.17 -17.76 -10.60
N ARG A 219 -4.35 -19.03 -10.95
CA ARG A 219 -5.66 -19.57 -11.32
C ARG A 219 -5.98 -20.82 -10.53
N THR A 220 -7.26 -20.97 -10.24
CA THR A 220 -7.84 -22.16 -9.62
C THR A 220 -9.07 -22.56 -10.43
N GLY A 221 -9.32 -23.87 -10.58
CA GLY A 221 -10.46 -24.35 -11.36
C GLY A 221 -10.17 -24.59 -12.85
N SER A 222 -11.24 -24.81 -13.61
CA SER A 222 -11.19 -25.08 -15.05
C SER A 222 -12.00 -24.04 -15.83
N GLY A 223 -11.74 -23.88 -17.13
CA GLY A 223 -12.45 -22.90 -17.97
C GLY A 223 -11.99 -21.45 -17.76
N ILE A 224 -10.95 -21.22 -16.97
CA ILE A 224 -10.41 -19.89 -16.65
C ILE A 224 -9.07 -19.68 -17.37
N TYR A 225 -9.02 -18.63 -18.17
CA TYR A 225 -7.87 -18.21 -18.96
C TYR A 225 -7.65 -16.71 -18.80
N HIS A 226 -6.62 -16.18 -19.45
CA HIS A 226 -6.42 -14.74 -19.57
C HIS A 226 -5.79 -14.45 -20.93
N TRP A 227 -6.01 -13.23 -21.40
CA TRP A 227 -5.31 -12.67 -22.55
C TRP A 227 -4.81 -11.28 -22.17
N ARG A 228 -3.49 -11.12 -22.12
CA ARG A 228 -2.84 -9.92 -21.57
C ARG A 228 -3.33 -9.67 -20.14
N ASP A 229 -3.99 -8.53 -19.92
CA ASP A 229 -4.53 -8.08 -18.64
C ASP A 229 -6.03 -8.44 -18.46
N ASP A 230 -6.64 -9.12 -19.43
CA ASP A 230 -8.07 -9.43 -19.42
C ASP A 230 -8.30 -10.90 -19.04
N PRO A 231 -9.01 -11.22 -17.95
CA PRO A 231 -9.43 -12.57 -17.67
C PRO A 231 -10.52 -13.03 -18.64
N ILE A 232 -10.44 -14.30 -19.02
CA ILE A 232 -11.37 -14.97 -19.94
C ILE A 232 -11.99 -16.16 -19.20
N MET A 233 -13.31 -16.16 -19.08
CA MET A 233 -14.08 -17.19 -18.39
C MET A 233 -14.92 -18.00 -19.38
N GLY A 234 -15.03 -19.31 -19.18
CA GLY A 234 -15.92 -20.19 -19.92
C GLY A 234 -17.27 -20.29 -19.21
N ASP A 235 -18.34 -19.84 -19.90
CA ASP A 235 -19.77 -19.88 -19.52
C ASP A 235 -20.09 -20.19 -18.05
N ASP A 236 -19.68 -19.29 -17.15
CA ASP A 236 -19.84 -19.47 -15.71
C ASP A 236 -20.12 -18.11 -15.06
N GLU A 237 -21.07 -18.09 -14.14
CA GLU A 237 -21.54 -16.87 -13.50
C GLU A 237 -20.42 -16.23 -12.67
N ILE A 238 -20.13 -14.96 -12.93
CA ILE A 238 -19.21 -14.16 -12.10
C ILE A 238 -19.89 -13.91 -10.76
N LYS A 239 -19.33 -14.51 -9.71
CA LYS A 239 -19.83 -14.37 -8.34
C LYS A 239 -19.29 -13.15 -7.63
N ASP A 240 -18.02 -12.83 -7.87
CA ASP A 240 -17.32 -11.74 -7.18
C ASP A 240 -16.19 -11.17 -8.04
N ILE A 241 -15.99 -9.86 -7.93
CA ILE A 241 -14.79 -9.17 -8.40
C ILE A 241 -14.28 -8.33 -7.23
N SER A 242 -13.09 -8.64 -6.75
CA SER A 242 -12.46 -7.91 -5.65
C SER A 242 -11.15 -7.27 -6.08
N PHE A 243 -10.85 -6.12 -5.49
CA PHE A 243 -9.64 -5.34 -5.75
C PHE A 243 -8.88 -5.13 -4.44
N ASP A 244 -7.56 -5.29 -4.50
CA ASP A 244 -6.69 -5.03 -3.37
C ASP A 244 -5.81 -3.80 -3.64
N THR A 245 -5.58 -3.04 -2.58
CA THR A 245 -4.69 -1.90 -2.52
C THR A 245 -3.56 -2.18 -1.52
N PRO A 246 -2.48 -1.40 -1.53
CA PRO A 246 -1.43 -1.42 -0.50
C PRO A 246 -1.98 -1.39 0.94
N TYR A 247 -3.11 -0.71 1.14
CA TYR A 247 -3.71 -0.42 2.44
C TYR A 247 -4.85 -1.35 2.82
N GLY A 248 -5.11 -2.39 2.01
CA GLY A 248 -6.20 -3.35 2.21
C GLY A 248 -7.14 -3.41 1.02
N LYS A 249 -8.29 -4.07 1.19
CA LYS A 249 -9.30 -4.19 0.14
C LYS A 249 -9.84 -2.83 -0.28
N ALA A 250 -9.99 -2.62 -1.58
CA ALA A 250 -10.79 -1.51 -2.07
C ALA A 250 -12.23 -1.68 -1.57
N PRO A 251 -12.99 -0.58 -1.37
CA PRO A 251 -14.39 -0.67 -0.93
C PRO A 251 -15.19 -1.59 -1.85
N ASP A 252 -15.89 -2.58 -1.30
CA ASP A 252 -16.75 -3.49 -2.05
C ASP A 252 -17.82 -2.69 -2.77
N ILE A 253 -17.86 -2.82 -4.10
CA ILE A 253 -18.88 -2.18 -4.93
C ILE A 253 -19.81 -3.27 -5.42
N ASP A 254 -21.11 -3.07 -5.26
CA ASP A 254 -22.12 -3.93 -5.87
C ASP A 254 -22.08 -3.77 -7.41
N TYR A 255 -21.39 -4.70 -8.06
CA TYR A 255 -21.17 -4.71 -9.52
C TYR A 255 -22.42 -5.07 -10.33
N SER A 256 -23.50 -5.55 -9.68
CA SER A 256 -24.75 -5.92 -10.35
C SER A 256 -25.39 -4.76 -11.12
N SER A 257 -25.16 -3.52 -10.68
CA SER A 257 -25.75 -2.31 -11.26
C SER A 257 -25.05 -1.76 -12.51
N ARG A 258 -23.90 -2.32 -12.91
CA ARG A 258 -23.01 -1.72 -13.93
C ARG A 258 -22.33 -2.68 -14.89
N MET A 259 -22.67 -3.95 -14.88
CA MET A 259 -22.25 -4.86 -15.94
C MET A 259 -22.93 -4.44 -17.25
N VAL A 260 -22.19 -3.72 -18.09
CA VAL A 260 -22.63 -3.48 -19.48
C VAL A 260 -22.29 -4.75 -20.24
N PHE A 261 -23.30 -5.59 -20.43
CA PHE A 261 -23.20 -6.78 -21.25
C PHE A 261 -23.19 -6.34 -22.72
N HIS A 262 -22.03 -6.44 -23.35
CA HIS A 262 -21.93 -6.37 -24.80
C HIS A 262 -22.02 -7.80 -25.34
N GLU A 263 -23.22 -8.15 -25.78
CA GLU A 263 -23.42 -9.34 -26.60
C GLU A 263 -22.85 -9.06 -27.98
N ASN A 264 -21.67 -9.62 -28.27
CA ASN A 264 -21.14 -9.55 -29.61
C ASN A 264 -22.02 -10.40 -30.54
N LYS A 265 -22.39 -9.85 -31.71
CA LYS A 265 -23.05 -10.62 -32.76
C LYS A 265 -22.26 -11.90 -33.00
N GLU A 266 -22.96 -13.03 -33.07
CA GLU A 266 -22.38 -14.31 -33.47
C GLU A 266 -21.46 -14.06 -34.67
N THR A 267 -20.17 -14.32 -34.48
CA THR A 267 -19.28 -14.41 -35.62
C THR A 267 -19.78 -15.60 -36.41
N ASN A 268 -20.49 -15.34 -37.51
CA ASN A 268 -20.89 -16.30 -38.53
C ASN A 268 -19.64 -16.95 -39.14
N ILE A 269 -18.92 -17.74 -38.34
CA ILE A 269 -17.88 -18.67 -38.78
C ILE A 269 -18.56 -19.96 -39.28
N GLU A 270 -19.86 -20.13 -38.99
CA GLU A 270 -20.65 -21.32 -39.30
C GLU A 270 -20.95 -21.61 -40.78
N PRO A 271 -20.86 -20.70 -41.77
CA PRO A 271 -20.89 -21.16 -43.16
C PRO A 271 -19.52 -21.62 -43.67
N GLY A 272 -18.46 -20.89 -43.31
CA GLY A 272 -17.14 -21.04 -43.93
C GLY A 272 -16.37 -22.27 -43.46
N VAL A 273 -16.34 -22.51 -42.15
CA VAL A 273 -15.59 -23.66 -41.59
C VAL A 273 -16.26 -24.98 -41.94
N TRP A 274 -17.60 -25.04 -41.91
CA TRP A 274 -18.34 -26.21 -42.36
C TRP A 274 -18.17 -26.47 -43.86
N SER A 275 -18.12 -25.41 -44.69
CA SER A 275 -17.80 -25.54 -46.12
C SER A 275 -16.39 -26.10 -46.34
N VAL A 276 -15.39 -25.64 -45.59
CA VAL A 276 -14.01 -26.17 -45.68
C VAL A 276 -13.94 -27.62 -45.21
N LEU A 277 -14.57 -27.96 -44.09
CA LEU A 277 -14.66 -29.34 -43.59
C LEU A 277 -15.35 -30.26 -44.59
N TYR A 278 -16.42 -29.79 -45.24
CA TYR A 278 -17.16 -30.53 -46.25
C TYR A 278 -16.31 -30.78 -47.50
N VAL A 279 -15.57 -29.77 -47.99
CA VAL A 279 -14.63 -29.91 -49.11
C VAL A 279 -13.53 -30.92 -48.77
N VAL A 280 -12.95 -30.85 -47.57
CA VAL A 280 -11.93 -31.80 -47.10
C VAL A 280 -12.49 -33.22 -47.04
N LEU A 281 -13.69 -33.41 -46.50
CA LEU A 281 -14.35 -34.73 -46.43
C LEU A 281 -14.64 -35.30 -47.82
N ILE A 282 -15.12 -34.50 -48.78
CA ILE A 282 -15.33 -34.93 -50.16
C ILE A 282 -14.00 -35.35 -50.81
N PHE A 283 -12.94 -34.60 -50.58
CA PHE A 283 -11.63 -34.91 -51.14
C PHE A 283 -11.09 -36.24 -50.61
N PHE A 284 -11.21 -36.49 -49.30
CA PHE A 284 -10.86 -37.77 -48.69
C PHE A 284 -11.75 -38.93 -49.17
N ALA A 285 -13.06 -38.70 -49.33
CA ALA A 285 -13.97 -39.70 -49.88
C ALA A 285 -13.61 -40.06 -51.33
N GLY A 286 -13.25 -39.06 -52.15
CA GLY A 286 -12.77 -39.26 -53.53
C GLY A 286 -11.47 -40.07 -53.58
N ILE A 287 -10.49 -39.74 -52.73
CA ILE A 287 -9.23 -40.51 -52.60
C ILE A 287 -9.53 -41.95 -52.17
N PHE A 288 -10.43 -42.16 -51.21
CA PHE A 288 -10.80 -43.49 -50.74
C PHE A 288 -11.46 -44.33 -51.84
N ILE A 289 -12.35 -43.73 -52.64
CA ILE A 289 -12.98 -44.40 -53.78
C ILE A 289 -11.93 -44.78 -54.83
N MET A 290 -11.02 -43.85 -55.18
CA MET A 290 -9.93 -44.10 -56.14
C MET A 290 -8.96 -45.18 -55.66
N TYR A 291 -8.64 -45.20 -54.36
CA TYR A 291 -7.82 -46.24 -53.74
C TYR A 291 -8.52 -47.61 -53.80
N LYS A 292 -9.81 -47.67 -53.49
CA LYS A 292 -10.60 -48.91 -53.57
C LYS A 292 -10.75 -49.43 -55.00
N SER A 293 -10.85 -48.54 -56.00
CA SER A 293 -10.96 -48.94 -57.41
C SER A 293 -9.63 -49.30 -58.08
N SER A 294 -8.49 -48.97 -57.47
CA SER A 294 -7.16 -49.33 -57.98
C SER A 294 -6.58 -50.61 -57.34
N GLY A 295 -7.26 -51.17 -56.35
CA GLY A 295 -6.89 -52.42 -55.66
C GLY A 295 -7.60 -53.68 -56.18
N SER A 296 -8.13 -53.67 -57.41
CA SER A 296 -8.75 -54.82 -58.09
C SER A 296 -7.97 -55.20 -59.33
#